data_AF-A0A2D5ZPW0-F1
#
_entry.id   AF-A0A2D5ZPW0-F1
#
_cell.length_a   1.000
_cell.length_b   1.000
_cell.length_c   1.000
_cell.angle_alpha   90.00
_cell.angle_beta   90.00
_cell.angle_gamma   90.00
#
_symmetry.space_group_name_H-M   'P 1'
#
loop_
_entity.id
_entity.type
_entity.pdbx_description
1 polymer ?
#
loop_
_entity_poly.entity_id
_entity_poly.type
_entity_poly.pdbx_seq_one_letter_code
_entity_poly.pdbx_strand_id
1 'polypeptide(L)'
;MEQRVGVGAGAQYELRGFGKVAVWSADSLIVGVQDHGGPPVSDVVTWTDFQELRIPFVARADSAMIYLWNPSSGNAWGDGFRVERLP
;
A
#
# COMPACT_ATOMS: atom_id res chain seq x y z
N MET A 1 3.40 -9.02 3.50
CA MET A 1 2.74 -8.61 4.76
C MET A 1 1.30 -8.28 4.42
N GLU A 2 0.36 -8.68 5.25
CA GLU A 2 -1.02 -8.22 5.18
C GLU A 2 -1.45 -7.74 6.57
N GLN A 3 -2.20 -6.65 6.64
CA GLN A 3 -2.74 -6.12 7.89
C GLN A 3 -4.15 -5.56 7.66
N ARG A 4 -5.09 -5.99 8.51
CA ARG A 4 -6.43 -5.45 8.50
C ARG A 4 -6.50 -4.17 9.34
N VAL A 5 -7.17 -3.15 8.81
CA VAL A 5 -7.33 -1.84 9.44
C VAL A 5 -8.79 -1.41 9.44
N GLY A 6 -9.18 -0.62 10.43
CA GLY A 6 -10.51 -0.01 10.49
C GLY A 6 -10.60 1.22 9.59
N VAL A 7 -11.67 1.31 8.82
CA VAL A 7 -12.04 2.47 7.99
C VAL A 7 -13.54 2.70 8.14
N GLY A 8 -14.07 3.81 7.62
CA GLY A 8 -15.50 4.08 7.58
C GLY A 8 -16.03 4.05 6.15
N ALA A 9 -17.12 3.32 5.92
CA ALA A 9 -17.77 3.32 4.61
C ALA A 9 -18.18 4.74 4.17
N GLY A 10 -17.97 5.04 2.89
CA GLY A 10 -18.28 6.33 2.29
C GLY A 10 -17.20 7.41 2.48
N ALA A 11 -16.14 7.16 3.25
CA ALA A 11 -15.06 8.12 3.44
C ALA A 11 -13.86 7.86 2.51
N GLN A 12 -13.16 8.95 2.17
CA GLN A 12 -11.91 8.90 1.41
C GLN A 12 -10.72 8.76 2.36
N TYR A 13 -9.77 7.93 1.95
CA TYR A 13 -8.57 7.61 2.70
C TYR A 13 -7.33 7.62 1.79
N GLU A 14 -6.16 7.63 2.40
CA GLU A 14 -4.87 7.45 1.75
C GLU A 14 -4.05 6.40 2.53
N LEU A 15 -3.58 5.35 1.85
CA LEU A 15 -2.51 4.51 2.38
C LEU A 15 -1.18 5.23 2.14
N ARG A 16 -0.45 5.49 3.22
CA ARG A 16 0.88 6.09 3.22
C ARG A 16 1.92 5.15 3.78
N GLY A 17 3.15 5.28 3.34
CA GLY A 17 4.31 4.57 3.86
C GLY A 17 5.54 4.84 3.01
N PHE A 18 6.62 4.15 3.31
CA PHE A 18 7.86 4.21 2.54
C PHE A 18 8.17 2.84 1.97
N GLY A 19 8.69 2.79 0.74
CA GLY A 19 9.12 1.57 0.09
C GLY A 19 10.44 1.75 -0.64
N LYS A 20 11.22 0.67 -0.70
CA LYS A 20 12.36 0.54 -1.62
C LYS A 20 12.59 -0.92 -2.01
N VAL A 21 13.33 -1.12 -3.09
CA VAL A 21 13.84 -2.39 -3.57
C VAL A 21 15.37 -2.40 -3.60
N ALA A 22 15.99 -3.57 -3.73
CA ALA A 22 17.44 -3.67 -3.82
C ALA A 22 17.97 -3.25 -5.20
N VAL A 23 17.27 -3.61 -6.28
CA VAL A 23 17.72 -3.40 -7.66
C VAL A 23 16.59 -2.84 -8.54
N TRP A 24 16.78 -1.62 -9.09
CA TRP A 24 15.78 -0.85 -9.85
C TRP A 24 15.13 -1.60 -11.02
N SER A 25 15.90 -2.39 -11.78
CA SER A 25 15.45 -3.01 -13.03
C SER A 25 14.93 -4.44 -12.88
N ALA A 26 15.04 -5.03 -11.69
CA ALA A 26 14.78 -6.45 -11.48
C ALA A 26 13.81 -6.72 -10.32
N ASP A 27 13.74 -5.80 -9.35
CA ASP A 27 12.92 -5.97 -8.16
C ASP A 27 11.71 -5.05 -8.16
N SER A 28 10.66 -5.51 -7.49
CA SER A 28 9.46 -4.71 -7.28
C SER A 28 8.86 -5.00 -5.92
N LEU A 29 8.19 -4.00 -5.36
CA LEU A 29 7.32 -4.17 -4.22
C LEU A 29 5.97 -3.57 -4.56
N ILE A 30 4.94 -4.40 -4.52
CA ILE A 30 3.56 -3.98 -4.70
C ILE A 30 3.02 -3.60 -3.33
N VAL A 31 2.49 -2.39 -3.23
CA VAL A 31 1.83 -1.87 -2.03
C VAL A 31 0.41 -1.55 -2.38
N GLY A 32 -0.55 -1.98 -1.58
CA GLY A 32 -1.94 -1.71 -1.91
C GLY A 32 -2.94 -1.88 -0.77
N VAL A 33 -4.18 -1.59 -1.14
CA VAL A 33 -5.37 -1.74 -0.30
C VAL A 33 -6.37 -2.60 -1.05
N GLN A 34 -6.92 -3.60 -0.38
CA GLN A 34 -7.99 -4.46 -0.87
C GLN A 34 -9.07 -4.66 0.21
N ASP A 35 -10.12 -5.39 -0.11
CA ASP A 35 -11.22 -5.72 0.80
C ASP A 35 -11.93 -4.51 1.45
N HIS A 36 -11.76 -3.30 0.90
CA HIS A 36 -12.39 -2.07 1.39
C HIS A 36 -13.79 -1.85 0.79
N GLY A 37 -14.43 -2.90 0.26
CA GLY A 37 -15.74 -2.85 -0.43
C GLY A 37 -15.71 -2.25 -1.85
N GLY A 38 -14.54 -1.85 -2.35
CA GLY A 38 -14.33 -1.45 -3.75
C GLY A 38 -13.30 -2.34 -4.45
N PRO A 39 -12.98 -2.06 -5.73
CA PRO A 39 -11.87 -2.71 -6.42
C PRO A 39 -10.54 -2.45 -5.69
N PRO A 40 -9.63 -3.43 -5.61
CA PRO A 40 -8.30 -3.21 -5.04
C PRO A 40 -7.56 -2.07 -5.74
N VAL A 41 -6.79 -1.32 -4.98
CA VAL A 41 -5.88 -0.28 -5.49
C VAL A 41 -4.46 -0.56 -5.02
N SER A 42 -3.48 -0.28 -5.87
CA SER A 42 -2.08 -0.55 -5.56
C SER A 42 -1.14 0.33 -6.38
N ASP A 43 0.09 0.43 -5.90
CA ASP A 43 1.20 1.03 -6.62
C ASP A 43 2.42 0.09 -6.60
N VAL A 44 3.33 0.30 -7.56
CA VAL A 44 4.54 -0.53 -7.73
C VAL A 44 5.77 0.30 -7.40
N VAL A 45 6.52 -0.14 -6.39
CA VAL A 45 7.80 0.42 -5.99
C VAL A 45 8.91 -0.25 -6.79
N THR A 46 9.70 0.54 -7.50
CA THR A 46 10.94 0.10 -8.17
C THR A 46 12.17 0.87 -7.70
N TRP A 47 12.03 1.80 -6.75
CA TRP A 47 13.08 2.71 -6.28
C TRP A 47 14.09 2.03 -5.36
N THR A 48 15.38 2.33 -5.52
CA THR A 48 16.44 1.79 -4.65
C THR A 48 16.65 2.61 -3.37
N ASP A 49 16.18 3.86 -3.37
CA ASP A 49 16.08 4.70 -2.18
C ASP A 49 14.65 4.63 -1.62
N PHE A 50 14.50 4.85 -0.31
CA PHE A 50 13.18 4.94 0.31
C PHE A 50 12.42 6.15 -0.26
N GLN A 51 11.28 5.86 -0.87
CA GLN A 51 10.35 6.88 -1.33
C GLN A 51 9.00 6.73 -0.65
N GLU A 52 8.35 7.86 -0.42
CA GLU A 52 7.00 7.89 0.14
C GLU A 52 5.98 7.44 -0.93
N LEU A 53 5.08 6.56 -0.52
CA LEU A 53 3.95 6.07 -1.30
C LEU A 53 2.67 6.71 -0.78
N ARG A 54 1.77 7.04 -1.71
CA ARG A 54 0.52 7.75 -1.44
C ARG A 54 -0.57 7.17 -2.32
N ILE A 55 -1.37 6.26 -1.77
CA ILE A 55 -2.38 5.52 -2.53
C ILE A 55 -3.77 5.93 -2.04
N PRO A 56 -4.47 6.84 -2.76
CA PRO A 56 -5.81 7.25 -2.39
C PRO A 56 -6.84 6.14 -2.69
N PHE A 57 -7.82 5.97 -1.80
CA PHE A 57 -8.95 5.06 -2.01
C PHE A 57 -10.22 5.57 -1.33
N VAL A 58 -11.37 5.06 -1.80
CA VAL A 58 -12.67 5.29 -1.15
C VAL A 58 -13.10 4.00 -0.48
N ALA A 59 -13.29 4.05 0.84
CA ALA A 59 -13.81 2.92 1.59
C ALA A 59 -15.32 2.78 1.34
N ARG A 60 -15.77 1.55 1.07
CA ARG A 60 -17.17 1.14 0.94
C ARG A 60 -17.55 0.05 1.94
N ALA A 61 -16.65 -0.25 2.87
CA ALA A 61 -16.80 -1.16 3.99
C ALA A 61 -16.14 -0.54 5.23
N ASP A 62 -16.34 -1.15 6.40
CA ASP A 62 -15.78 -0.66 7.67
C ASP A 62 -14.41 -1.27 8.03
N SER A 63 -13.84 -2.02 7.08
CA SER A 63 -12.48 -2.54 7.18
C SER A 63 -11.81 -2.54 5.82
N ALA A 64 -10.49 -2.47 5.81
CA ALA A 64 -9.66 -2.66 4.62
C ALA A 64 -8.49 -3.58 4.97
N MET A 65 -7.95 -4.28 3.96
CA MET A 65 -6.69 -4.99 4.09
C MET A 65 -5.61 -4.18 3.38
N ILE A 66 -4.60 -3.74 4.11
CA ILE A 66 -3.37 -3.21 3.52
C ILE A 66 -2.41 -4.36 3.27
N TYR A 67 -1.70 -4.33 2.14
CA TYR A 67 -0.76 -5.38 1.81
C TYR A 67 0.52 -4.84 1.18
N LEU A 68 1.59 -5.56 1.46
CA LEU A 68 2.89 -5.45 0.81
C LEU A 68 3.23 -6.82 0.24
N TRP A 69 3.44 -6.86 -1.07
CA TRP A 69 3.78 -8.08 -1.78
C TRP A 69 5.02 -7.85 -2.64
N ASN A 70 6.06 -8.65 -2.40
CA ASN A 70 7.24 -8.72 -3.25
C ASN A 70 7.06 -9.89 -4.22
N PRO A 71 6.74 -9.64 -5.51
CA PRO A 71 6.63 -10.70 -6.51
C PRO A 71 8.00 -11.11 -7.07
N SER A 72 9.09 -10.36 -6.80
CA SER A 72 10.43 -10.69 -7.27
C SER A 72 11.15 -11.63 -6.31
N SER A 73 12.24 -12.23 -6.78
CA SER A 73 13.14 -13.04 -5.95
C SER A 73 14.17 -12.23 -5.17
N GLY A 74 14.28 -10.92 -5.44
CA GLY A 74 15.20 -10.03 -4.73
C GLY A 74 14.60 -9.43 -3.47
N ASN A 75 15.33 -8.49 -2.87
CA ASN A 75 14.94 -7.91 -1.59
C ASN A 75 14.13 -6.63 -1.78
N ALA A 76 13.09 -6.49 -0.98
CA ALA A 76 12.31 -5.28 -0.86
C ALA A 76 12.03 -4.97 0.61
N TRP A 77 11.89 -3.68 0.90
CA TRP A 77 11.65 -3.17 2.23
C TRP A 77 10.56 -2.13 2.18
N GLY A 78 9.75 -2.10 3.23
CA GLY A 78 8.84 -0.99 3.46
C GLY A 78 8.67 -0.71 4.93
N ASP A 79 8.31 0.53 5.25
CA ASP A 79 8.22 1.04 6.61
C ASP A 79 7.14 2.14 6.74
N GLY A 80 6.68 2.40 7.96
CA GLY A 80 5.81 3.53 8.28
C GLY A 80 4.41 3.47 7.67
N PHE A 81 3.90 2.27 7.34
CA PHE A 81 2.59 2.11 6.72
C PHE A 81 1.45 2.46 7.65
N ARG A 82 0.54 3.31 7.16
CA ARG A 82 -0.65 3.76 7.87
C ARG A 82 -1.73 4.20 6.91
N VAL A 83 -2.98 4.12 7.35
CA VAL A 83 -4.14 4.64 6.62
C VAL A 83 -4.61 5.92 7.28
N GLU A 84 -4.64 7.00 6.52
CA GLU A 84 -5.08 8.32 6.97
C GLU A 84 -6.40 8.68 6.30
N ARG A 85 -7.37 9.18 7.07
CA ARG A 85 -8.62 9.70 6.51
C ARG A 85 -8.37 11.07 5.89
N LEU A 86 -8.87 11.28 4.68
CA LEU A 86 -8.78 12.58 4.01
C LEU A 86 -9.97 13.48 4.40
N PRO A 87 -9.80 14.82 4.33
CA PRO A 87 -10.85 15.80 4.66
C PRO A 87 -12.14 15.63 3.84
#